data_AF-A0A445DV07-F1
#
_entry.id   AF-A0A445DV07-F1
#
_cell.length_a   1.000
_cell.length_b   1.000
_cell.length_c   1.000
_cell.angle_alpha   90.00
_cell.angle_beta   90.00
_cell.angle_gamma   90.00
#
_symmetry.space_group_name_H-M   'P 1'
#
loop_
_entity.id
_entity.type
_entity.pdbx_description
1 polymer ?
#
loop_
_entity_poly.entity_id
_entity_poly.type
_entity_poly.pdbx_seq_one_letter_code
_entity_poly.pdbx_strand_id
1 'polypeptide(L)'
;MNQGLSSGKVENGRYLKVYLKEDLPSRLHYSASDRIPPIIGLLEEGFKVKQKRSKNKECGGSHGYDNEFFSMRSIFIGHGPQFARGRKIPSFENVQIYNLVTFILNIKGAPNNGSASFAKDVLLSAA
;
A
#
# COMPACT_ATOMS: atom_id res chain seq x y z
N MET A 1 -13.51 16.62 -13.73
CA MET A 1 -12.96 15.42 -14.41
C MET A 1 -13.79 14.17 -14.12
N ASN A 2 -13.99 13.79 -12.85
CA ASN A 2 -14.71 12.56 -12.48
C ASN A 2 -16.13 12.46 -13.07
N GLN A 3 -16.92 13.54 -13.08
CA GLN A 3 -18.23 13.54 -13.74
C GLN A 3 -18.16 13.14 -15.23
N GLY A 4 -17.12 13.59 -15.94
CA GLY A 4 -16.88 13.22 -17.34
C GLY A 4 -16.50 11.74 -17.48
N LEU A 5 -15.63 11.24 -16.61
CA LEU A 5 -15.23 9.83 -16.57
C LEU A 5 -16.42 8.90 -16.26
N SER A 6 -17.33 9.32 -15.38
CA SER A 6 -18.54 8.57 -15.03
C SER A 6 -19.72 8.77 -15.98
N SER A 7 -19.61 9.65 -16.98
CA SER A 7 -20.74 10.03 -17.86
C SER A 7 -21.15 8.96 -18.90
N GLY A 8 -20.37 7.87 -19.02
CA GLY A 8 -20.55 6.87 -20.08
C GLY A 8 -19.99 7.28 -21.46
N LYS A 9 -19.56 8.54 -21.63
CA LYS A 9 -18.95 9.03 -22.88
C LYS A 9 -17.49 8.61 -23.06
N VAL A 10 -16.83 8.23 -21.97
CA VAL A 10 -15.45 7.71 -21.98
C VAL A 10 -15.51 6.20 -21.74
N GLU A 11 -15.06 5.42 -22.71
CA GLU A 11 -14.95 3.97 -22.57
C GLU A 11 -14.13 3.64 -21.32
N ASN A 12 -14.70 2.79 -20.44
CA ASN A 12 -14.09 2.40 -19.17
C ASN A 12 -13.76 3.56 -18.21
N GLY A 13 -14.30 4.77 -18.45
CA GLY A 13 -14.00 5.94 -17.63
C GLY A 13 -14.38 5.77 -16.15
N ARG A 14 -15.46 5.05 -15.86
CA ARG A 14 -15.94 4.81 -14.48
C ARG A 14 -14.94 4.11 -13.57
N TYR A 15 -13.97 3.40 -14.14
CA TYR A 15 -12.96 2.62 -13.41
C TYR A 15 -11.76 3.45 -12.95
N LEU A 16 -11.68 4.72 -13.37
CA LEU A 16 -10.64 5.65 -12.97
C LEU A 16 -11.27 6.80 -12.18
N LYS A 17 -10.80 7.00 -10.94
CA LYS A 17 -11.14 8.17 -10.15
C LYS A 17 -9.92 9.06 -10.01
N VAL A 18 -10.06 10.32 -10.40
CA VAL A 18 -8.97 11.30 -10.38
C VAL A 18 -9.13 12.25 -9.21
N TYR A 19 -8.02 12.53 -8.54
CA TYR A 19 -7.93 13.40 -7.38
C TYR A 19 -6.84 14.45 -7.60
N LEU A 20 -6.99 15.61 -6.96
CA LEU A 20 -5.81 16.37 -6.56
C LEU A 20 -5.07 15.56 -5.48
N LYS A 21 -3.74 15.62 -5.44
CA LYS A 21 -2.98 14.80 -4.48
C LYS A 21 -3.35 15.11 -3.02
N GLU A 22 -3.79 16.34 -2.75
CA GLU A 22 -4.26 16.81 -1.45
C GLU A 22 -5.62 16.20 -1.05
N ASP A 23 -6.42 15.79 -2.04
CA ASP A 23 -7.75 15.20 -1.84
C ASP A 23 -7.71 13.66 -1.78
N LEU A 24 -6.52 13.06 -1.88
CA LEU A 24 -6.37 11.61 -1.75
C LEU A 24 -6.81 11.13 -0.35
N PRO A 25 -7.34 9.90 -0.24
CA PRO A 25 -7.59 9.29 1.06
C PRO A 25 -6.36 9.39 1.97
N SER A 26 -6.53 10.01 3.13
CA SER A 26 -5.41 10.30 4.05
C SER A 26 -4.62 9.06 4.46
N ARG A 27 -5.28 7.89 4.52
CA ARG A 27 -4.65 6.58 4.79
C ARG A 27 -3.53 6.20 3.82
N LEU A 28 -3.49 6.78 2.62
CA LEU A 28 -2.44 6.50 1.63
C LEU A 28 -1.13 7.22 1.95
N HIS A 29 -1.18 8.29 2.76
CA HIS A 29 -0.01 9.12 3.07
C HIS A 29 0.77 9.57 1.81
N TYR A 30 0.06 9.81 0.70
CA TYR A 30 0.66 9.97 -0.64
C TYR A 30 0.45 11.37 -1.23
N SER A 31 0.80 12.42 -0.49
CA SER A 31 0.61 13.82 -0.92
C SER A 31 1.77 14.76 -0.58
N ALA A 32 2.45 14.53 0.54
CA ALA A 32 3.46 15.42 1.13
C ALA A 32 4.85 15.30 0.47
N SER A 33 4.93 15.43 -0.86
CA SER A 33 6.20 15.49 -1.60
C SER A 33 6.03 16.19 -2.93
N ASP A 34 7.02 17.00 -3.33
CA ASP A 34 7.07 17.66 -4.63
C ASP A 34 7.30 16.67 -5.79
N ARG A 35 7.79 15.48 -5.47
CA ARG A 35 7.96 14.39 -6.44
C ARG A 35 6.63 13.74 -6.82
N ILE A 36 5.58 13.95 -6.04
CA ILE A 36 4.23 13.46 -6.32
C ILE A 36 3.52 14.51 -7.18
N PRO A 37 3.12 14.16 -8.43
CA PRO A 37 2.39 15.08 -9.30
C PRO A 37 1.08 15.56 -8.67
N PRO A 38 0.59 16.76 -9.02
CA PRO A 38 -0.60 17.34 -8.40
C PRO A 38 -1.89 16.59 -8.72
N ILE A 39 -1.92 15.78 -9.77
CA ILE A 39 -3.10 15.02 -10.21
C ILE A 39 -2.79 13.53 -10.19
N ILE A 40 -3.57 12.76 -9.43
CA ILE A 40 -3.38 11.32 -9.23
C ILE A 40 -4.66 10.58 -9.62
N GLY A 41 -4.50 9.50 -10.37
CA GLY A 41 -5.59 8.60 -10.75
C GLY A 41 -5.55 7.30 -9.93
N LEU A 42 -6.61 7.02 -9.17
CA LEU A 42 -6.84 5.72 -8.57
C LEU A 42 -7.68 4.87 -9.52
N LEU A 43 -7.20 3.67 -9.80
CA LEU A 43 -7.74 2.79 -10.81
C LEU A 43 -8.28 1.51 -10.17
N GLU A 44 -9.45 1.05 -10.63
CA GLU A 44 -9.97 -0.26 -10.26
C GLU A 44 -9.08 -1.39 -10.79
N GLU A 45 -9.06 -2.51 -10.07
CA GLU A 45 -8.25 -3.69 -10.42
C GLU A 45 -8.58 -4.22 -11.83
N GLY A 46 -7.56 -4.69 -12.54
CA GLY A 46 -7.71 -5.25 -13.90
C GLY A 46 -7.66 -4.22 -15.02
N PHE A 47 -7.63 -2.92 -14.71
CA PHE A 47 -7.46 -1.85 -15.69
C PHE A 47 -6.03 -1.28 -15.66
N LYS A 48 -5.62 -0.64 -16.76
CA LYS A 48 -4.36 0.12 -16.85
C LYS A 48 -4.60 1.40 -17.63
N VAL A 49 -4.03 2.52 -17.17
CA VAL A 49 -4.05 3.78 -17.92
C VAL A 49 -2.81 3.85 -18.82
N LYS A 50 -3.01 4.11 -20.11
CA LYS A 50 -1.95 4.35 -21.09
C LYS A 50 -2.20 5.71 -21.75
N GLN A 51 -1.13 6.44 -22.09
CA GLN A 51 -1.25 7.76 -22.72
C GLN A 51 -1.88 7.70 -24.12
N LYS A 52 -1.59 6.64 -24.89
CA LYS A 52 -2.15 6.42 -26.23
C LYS A 52 -2.99 5.15 -26.25
N ARG A 53 -4.11 5.21 -26.96
CA ARG A 53 -4.96 4.02 -27.19
C ARG A 53 -4.18 3.02 -28.04
N SER A 54 -4.18 1.77 -27.61
CA SER A 54 -3.57 0.66 -28.35
C SER A 54 -4.61 -0.44 -28.54
N LYS A 55 -4.54 -1.14 -29.68
CA LYS A 55 -5.35 -2.34 -29.93
C LYS A 55 -4.75 -3.58 -29.27
N ASN A 56 -3.51 -3.48 -28.76
CA ASN A 56 -2.84 -4.59 -28.10
C ASN A 56 -3.55 -4.91 -26.79
N LYS A 57 -4.18 -6.08 -26.74
CA LYS A 57 -4.75 -6.64 -25.53
C LYS A 57 -3.61 -7.31 -24.76
N GLU A 58 -3.30 -6.77 -23.60
CA GLU A 58 -2.29 -7.30 -22.70
C GLU A 58 -3.02 -8.15 -21.65
N CYS A 59 -2.72 -9.45 -21.61
CA CYS A 59 -3.18 -10.36 -20.56
C CYS A 59 -1.98 -10.72 -19.69
N GLY A 60 -1.71 -9.90 -18.67
CA GLY A 60 -0.60 -10.10 -17.74
C GLY A 60 -0.94 -9.56 -16.35
N GLY A 61 -0.22 -10.04 -15.34
CA GLY A 61 -0.33 -9.50 -13.98
C GLY A 61 0.18 -8.06 -13.90
N SER A 62 -0.40 -7.28 -12.98
CA SER A 62 0.07 -5.92 -12.67
C SER A 62 -0.20 -5.60 -11.21
N HIS A 63 0.38 -4.50 -10.73
CA HIS A 63 0.30 -4.06 -9.33
C HIS A 63 0.42 -2.54 -9.25
N GLY A 64 0.31 -1.98 -8.03
CA GLY A 64 0.35 -0.53 -7.79
C GLY A 64 -1.04 0.11 -7.69
N TYR A 65 -2.09 -0.71 -7.60
CA TYR A 65 -3.44 -0.28 -7.27
C TYR A 65 -3.53 0.11 -5.78
N ASP A 66 -4.75 0.42 -5.33
CA ASP A 66 -5.03 0.71 -3.92
C ASP A 66 -4.53 -0.42 -3.01
N ASN A 67 -3.79 -0.06 -1.95
CA ASN A 67 -3.20 -1.01 -1.01
C ASN A 67 -4.25 -1.75 -0.15
N GLU A 68 -5.50 -1.29 -0.11
CA GLU A 68 -6.60 -2.02 0.55
C GLU A 68 -7.09 -3.24 -0.25
N PHE A 69 -6.84 -3.28 -1.56
CA PHE A 69 -7.25 -4.42 -2.38
C PHE A 69 -6.57 -5.70 -1.91
N PHE A 70 -7.35 -6.78 -1.82
CA PHE A 70 -6.85 -8.05 -1.32
C PHE A 70 -5.68 -8.58 -2.17
N SER A 71 -5.71 -8.35 -3.50
CA SER A 71 -4.65 -8.79 -4.40
C SER A 71 -3.32 -8.04 -4.20
N MET A 72 -3.36 -6.84 -3.60
CA MET A 72 -2.18 -6.01 -3.31
C MET A 72 -1.56 -6.28 -1.93
N ARG A 73 -2.15 -7.19 -1.14
CA ARG A 73 -1.61 -7.57 0.18
C ARG A 73 -0.39 -8.46 0.03
N SER A 74 0.65 -8.17 0.81
CA SER A 74 1.88 -8.97 0.87
C SER A 74 1.81 -10.06 1.95
N ILE A 75 2.67 -11.07 1.81
CA ILE A 75 2.91 -12.07 2.86
C ILE A 75 3.95 -11.59 3.87
N PHE A 76 3.81 -12.02 5.12
CA PHE A 76 4.83 -11.87 6.16
C PHE A 76 4.94 -13.16 6.96
N ILE A 77 6.15 -13.68 7.13
CA ILE A 77 6.46 -14.87 7.93
C ILE A 77 7.69 -14.55 8.78
N GLY A 78 7.54 -14.59 10.11
CA GLY A 78 8.64 -14.45 11.06
C GLY A 78 8.98 -15.80 11.70
N HIS A 79 10.27 -16.16 11.69
CA HIS A 79 10.78 -17.37 12.34
C HIS A 79 12.10 -17.07 13.04
N GLY A 80 12.22 -17.51 14.30
CA GLY A 80 13.40 -17.31 15.12
C GLY A 80 13.05 -17.37 16.61
N PRO A 81 14.06 -17.29 17.50
CA PRO A 81 13.87 -17.47 18.94
C PRO A 81 12.98 -16.41 19.60
N GLN A 82 12.84 -15.23 18.98
CA GLN A 82 11.97 -14.16 19.48
C GLN A 82 10.53 -14.25 18.91
N PHE A 83 10.26 -15.13 17.94
CA PHE A 83 8.93 -15.32 17.38
C PHE A 83 8.24 -16.53 18.02
N ALA A 84 6.97 -16.37 18.38
CA ALA A 84 6.14 -17.48 18.83
C ALA A 84 5.91 -18.50 17.70
N ARG A 85 6.17 -19.78 17.96
CA ARG A 85 5.95 -20.85 16.97
C ARG A 85 4.48 -20.99 16.62
N GLY A 86 4.15 -20.99 15.33
CA GLY A 86 2.79 -21.24 14.83
C GLY A 86 1.77 -20.14 15.13
N ARG A 87 2.18 -19.00 15.68
CA ARG A 87 1.28 -17.88 15.98
C ARG A 87 0.88 -17.16 14.68
N LYS A 88 -0.41 -16.99 14.47
CA LYS A 88 -0.97 -16.06 13.48
C LYS A 88 -1.28 -14.73 14.16
N ILE A 89 -0.95 -13.63 13.49
CA ILE A 89 -1.26 -12.28 13.95
C ILE A 89 -2.19 -11.59 12.95
N PRO A 90 -2.94 -10.55 13.36
CA PRO A 90 -3.71 -9.72 12.43
C PRO A 90 -2.82 -9.10 11.34
N SER A 91 -3.43 -8.71 10.22
CA SER A 91 -2.72 -7.93 9.19
C SER A 91 -2.21 -6.61 9.77
N PHE A 92 -1.07 -6.16 9.28
CA PHE A 92 -0.42 -4.92 9.68
C PHE A 92 0.30 -4.29 8.48
N GLU A 93 0.63 -3.01 8.60
CA GLU A 93 1.33 -2.27 7.54
C GLU A 93 2.83 -2.52 7.55
N ASN A 94 3.46 -2.59 6.38
CA ASN A 94 4.89 -2.91 6.26
C ASN A 94 5.82 -1.86 6.91
N VAL A 95 5.35 -0.63 7.14
CA VAL A 95 6.09 0.43 7.87
C VAL A 95 6.49 0.00 9.29
N GLN A 96 5.75 -0.96 9.87
CA GLN A 96 6.01 -1.50 11.20
C GLN A 96 7.26 -2.41 11.24
N ILE A 97 7.68 -2.96 10.11
CA ILE A 97 8.79 -3.94 10.03
C ILE A 97 10.11 -3.33 10.49
N TYR A 98 10.33 -2.03 10.26
CA TYR A 98 11.54 -1.34 10.71
C TYR A 98 11.71 -1.43 12.24
N ASN A 99 10.66 -1.13 13.00
CA ASN A 99 10.69 -1.21 14.46
C ASN A 99 10.85 -2.66 14.93
N LEU A 100 10.24 -3.62 14.23
CA LEU A 100 10.41 -5.05 14.52
C LEU A 100 11.88 -5.50 14.38
N VAL A 101 12.54 -5.14 13.27
CA VAL A 101 13.93 -5.50 13.00
C VAL A 101 14.89 -4.83 14.00
N THR A 102 14.72 -3.53 14.25
CA THR A 102 15.58 -2.80 15.20
C THR A 102 15.44 -3.33 16.63
N PHE A 103 14.23 -3.74 17.03
CA PHE A 103 13.99 -4.39 18.32
C PHE A 103 14.70 -5.75 18.42
N ILE A 104 14.59 -6.61 17.40
CA ILE A 104 15.25 -7.92 17.38
C ILE A 104 16.78 -7.77 17.48
N LEU A 105 17.35 -6.79 16.77
CA LEU A 105 18.79 -6.51 16.77
C LEU A 105 19.27 -5.76 18.02
N ASN A 106 18.37 -5.34 18.91
CA ASN A 106 18.67 -4.52 20.08
C ASN A 106 19.43 -3.23 19.74
N ILE A 107 18.98 -2.51 18.70
CA ILE A 107 19.56 -1.22 18.28
C ILE A 107 18.54 -0.09 18.40
N LYS A 108 19.04 1.13 18.60
CA LYS A 108 18.20 2.34 18.59
C LYS A 108 17.79 2.67 17.16
N GLY A 109 16.52 2.45 16.83
CA GLY A 109 15.94 2.86 15.56
C GLY A 109 15.90 4.38 15.39
N ALA A 110 16.03 4.85 14.15
CA ALA A 110 15.78 6.23 13.75
C ALA A 110 14.26 6.53 13.75
N PRO A 111 13.87 7.83 13.80
CA PRO A 111 12.47 8.22 13.66
C PRO A 111 11.86 7.69 12.35
N ASN A 112 10.69 7.08 12.44
CA ASN A 112 9.96 6.49 11.33
C ASN A 112 8.44 6.53 11.60
N ASN A 113 7.62 6.08 10.63
CA ASN A 113 6.16 6.12 10.73
C ASN A 113 5.53 4.87 11.38
N GLY A 114 6.32 3.86 11.73
CA GLY A 114 5.87 2.69 12.46
C GLY A 114 5.61 3.02 13.94
N SER A 115 4.72 2.24 14.56
CA SER A 115 4.38 2.36 15.98
C SER A 115 5.44 1.67 16.84
N ALA A 116 5.94 2.37 17.88
CA ALA A 116 7.01 1.84 18.73
C ALA A 116 6.59 0.60 19.55
N SER A 117 5.30 0.41 19.80
CA SER A 117 4.77 -0.75 20.54
C SER A 117 4.73 -2.03 19.71
N PHE A 118 4.65 -1.92 18.38
CA PHE A 118 4.33 -3.06 17.50
C PHE A 118 5.25 -4.26 17.68
N ALA A 119 6.56 -4.02 17.85
CA ALA A 119 7.53 -5.10 18.05
C ALA A 119 7.20 -5.95 19.29
N LYS A 120 6.75 -5.31 20.38
CA LYS A 120 6.38 -5.97 21.63
C LYS A 120 5.06 -6.76 21.51
N ASP A 121 4.17 -6.34 20.62
CA ASP A 121 2.87 -7.01 20.40
C ASP A 121 3.05 -8.32 19.59
N VAL A 122 4.06 -8.35 18.71
CA VAL A 122 4.33 -9.46 17.80
C VAL A 122 5.33 -10.48 18.35
N LEU A 123 6.38 -10.01 19.01
CA LEU A 123 7.44 -10.86 19.55
C LEU A 123 7.05 -11.48 20.89
N LEU A 124 7.80 -12.51 21.28
CA LEU A 124 7.74 -13.04 22.64
C LEU A 124 8.23 -11.99 23.63
N SER A 125 7.63 -11.96 24.82
CA SER A 125 8.18 -11.17 25.93
C SER A 125 9.60 -11.65 26.22
N ALA A 126 10.52 -10.71 26.49
CA ALA A 126 11.84 -11.06 26.99
C ALA A 126 11.67 -11.85 28.30
N ALA A 127 12.37 -12.98 28.40
CA ALA A 127 12.48 -13.75 29.63
C ALA A 127 13.32 -13.01 30.67
#